data_AF-A0A2I2L2R4-F1
#
_entry.id   AF-A0A2I2L2R4-F1
#
_cell.length_a   1.000
_cell.length_b   1.000
_cell.length_c   1.000
_cell.angle_alpha   90.00
_cell.angle_beta   90.00
_cell.angle_gamma   90.00
#
_symmetry.space_group_name_H-M   'P 1'
#
loop_
_entity.id
_entity.type
_entity.pdbx_description
1 polymer ?
#
loop_
_entity_poly.entity_id
_entity_poly.type
_entity_poly.pdbx_seq_one_letter_code
_entity_poly.pdbx_strand_id
1 'polypeptide(L)' 'MMNYEDVLKVPDPVERAVLADKLMWADHPRRLELRTVRGIALRQALDSGLEAEAIAARLVVTVADLAWMAAPASPAAA' A
#
# COMPACT_ATOMS: atom_id res chain seq x y z
N MET A 1 -3.65 18.39 -7.46
CA MET A 1 -3.78 16.94 -7.69
C MET A 1 -2.60 16.30 -6.98
N MET A 2 -2.84 15.36 -6.06
CA MET A 2 -1.77 14.69 -5.32
C MET A 2 -0.94 13.84 -6.27
N ASN A 3 0.39 13.96 -6.24
CA ASN A 3 1.29 13.20 -7.11
C ASN A 3 2.00 12.08 -6.34
N TYR A 4 2.79 11.27 -7.06
CA TYR A 4 3.57 10.18 -6.46
C TYR A 4 4.52 10.64 -5.32
N GLU A 5 5.22 11.76 -5.50
CA GLU A 5 6.18 12.26 -4.51
C GLU A 5 5.51 12.72 -3.22
N ASP A 6 4.28 13.24 -3.33
CA ASP A 6 3.48 13.63 -2.18
C ASP A 6 3.07 12.40 -1.35
N VAL A 7 2.76 11.28 -2.00
CA VAL A 7 2.45 10.01 -1.31
C VAL A 7 3.66 9.49 -0.53
N LEU A 8 4.87 9.59 -1.09
CA LEU A 8 6.08 9.12 -0.40
C LEU A 8 6.34 9.86 0.92
N LYS A 9 5.91 11.11 1.02
CA LYS A 9 6.09 11.98 2.18
C LYS A 9 5.05 11.75 3.29
N VAL A 10 4.02 10.95 3.04
CA VAL A 10 2.99 10.64 4.06
C VAL A 10 3.63 9.77 5.15
N PRO A 11 3.65 10.25 6.41
CA PRO A 11 4.36 9.56 7.49
C PRO A 11 3.59 8.36 8.03
N ASP A 12 2.25 8.43 8.04
CA ASP A 12 1.41 7.32 8.48
C ASP A 12 1.41 6.22 7.39
N PRO A 13 1.83 4.99 7.72
CA PRO A 13 1.94 3.92 6.73
C PRO A 13 0.58 3.48 6.19
N VAL A 14 -0.50 3.55 6.97
CA VAL A 14 -1.84 3.17 6.52
C VAL A 14 -2.41 4.24 5.60
N GLU A 15 -2.28 5.51 5.96
CA GLU A 15 -2.69 6.62 5.11
C GLU A 15 -1.93 6.60 3.78
N ARG A 16 -0.61 6.36 3.82
CA ARG A 16 0.21 6.23 2.62
C ARG A 16 -0.24 5.08 1.74
N ALA A 17 -0.57 3.91 2.31
CA ALA A 17 -1.09 2.78 1.56
C ALA A 17 -2.42 3.09 0.89
N VAL A 18 -3.35 3.74 1.60
CA VAL A 18 -4.67 4.15 1.06
C VAL A 18 -4.52 5.15 -0.08
N LEU A 19 -3.63 6.13 0.05
CA LEU A 19 -3.40 7.13 -0.99
C LEU A 19 -2.71 6.52 -2.23
N ALA A 20 -1.74 5.64 -2.01
CA ALA A 20 -1.10 4.91 -3.09
C ALA A 20 -2.11 4.04 -3.88
N ASP A 21 -3.02 3.35 -3.17
CA ASP A 21 -4.08 2.55 -3.79
C ASP A 21 -5.02 3.40 -4.64
N LYS A 22 -5.51 4.52 -4.08
CA LYS A 22 -6.39 5.46 -4.80
C LYS A 22 -5.74 6.00 -6.07
N LEU A 23 -4.48 6.42 -6.01
CA LEU A 23 -3.77 6.94 -7.18
C LEU A 23 -3.48 5.85 -8.22
N MET A 24 -3.19 4.61 -7.77
CA MET A 24 -2.96 3.48 -8.68
C MET A 24 -4.19 3.21 -9.56
N TRP A 25 -5.40 3.33 -9.00
CA TRP A 25 -6.66 3.12 -9.74
C TRP A 25 -7.11 4.34 -10.55
N ALA A 26 -6.58 5.54 -10.29
CA ALA A 26 -6.92 6.77 -11.00
C ALA A 26 -6.14 6.99 -12.33
N ASP A 27 -5.66 5.92 -12.98
CA ASP A 27 -4.85 5.99 -14.21
C ASP A 27 -3.57 6.84 -14.09
N HIS A 28 -2.86 6.72 -12.96
CA HIS A 28 -1.60 7.46 -12.76
C HIS A 28 -0.46 6.84 -13.59
N PRO A 29 0.47 7.60 -14.22
CA PRO A 29 1.53 7.03 -15.06
C PRO A 29 2.51 6.10 -14.31
N ARG A 30 2.56 6.19 -12.98
CA ARG A 30 3.44 5.42 -12.08
C ARG A 30 2.71 4.36 -11.26
N ARG A 31 1.74 3.65 -11.87
CA ARG A 31 0.88 2.68 -11.14
C ARG A 31 1.69 1.56 -10.47
N LEU A 32 2.73 1.06 -11.14
CA LEU A 32 3.55 -0.03 -10.62
C LEU A 32 4.36 0.41 -9.41
N GLU A 33 4.91 1.62 -9.43
CA GLU A 33 5.62 2.16 -8.26
C GLU A 33 4.66 2.44 -7.11
N LEU A 34 3.46 2.97 -7.38
CA LEU A 34 2.42 3.14 -6.36
C LEU A 34 2.00 1.80 -5.74
N ARG A 35 1.91 0.74 -6.55
CA ARG A 35 1.65 -0.63 -6.05
C ARG A 35 2.75 -1.09 -5.09
N THR A 36 4.02 -0.81 -5.41
CA THR A 36 5.16 -1.09 -4.52
C THR A 36 5.11 -0.28 -3.24
N VAL A 37 4.83 1.03 -3.33
CA VAL A 37 4.66 1.92 -2.17
C VAL A 37 3.55 1.40 -1.25
N ARG A 38 2.40 0.99 -1.81
CA ARG A 38 1.31 0.38 -1.06
C ARG A 38 1.78 -0.87 -0.33
N GLY A 39 2.44 -1.80 -1.00
CA GLY A 39 2.91 -3.04 -0.38
C GLY A 39 3.91 -2.83 0.75
N ILE A 40 4.87 -1.91 0.56
CA ILE A 40 5.84 -1.52 1.59
C ILE A 40 5.15 -0.88 2.80
N ALA A 41 4.23 0.06 2.55
CA ALA A 41 3.54 0.77 3.61
C ALA A 41 2.61 -0.15 4.41
N LEU A 42 1.90 -1.08 3.76
CA LEU A 42 1.11 -2.10 4.44
C LEU A 42 1.98 -3.00 5.33
N ARG A 43 3.17 -3.40 4.87
CA ARG A 43 4.07 -4.19 5.69
C ARG A 43 4.57 -3.41 6.91
N GLN A 44 4.95 -2.15 6.72
CA GLN A 44 5.34 -1.29 7.84
C GLN A 44 4.21 -1.10 8.87
N ALA A 45 2.97 -0.97 8.42
CA ALA A 45 1.81 -0.91 9.32
C ALA A 45 1.67 -2.20 10.15
N LEU A 46 1.76 -3.36 9.51
CA LEU A 46 1.72 -4.67 10.18
C LEU A 46 2.89 -4.87 11.14
N ASP A 47 4.11 -4.55 10.72
CA ASP A 47 5.33 -4.66 11.53
C ASP A 47 5.32 -3.71 12.75
N SER A 48 4.54 -2.62 12.67
CA SER A 48 4.32 -1.69 13.78
C SER A 48 3.25 -2.18 14.78
N GLY A 49 2.68 -3.37 14.56
CA GLY A 49 1.68 -3.98 15.43
C GLY A 49 0.24 -3.51 15.19
N LEU A 50 -0.06 -2.89 14.04
CA LEU A 50 -1.44 -2.56 13.69
C LEU A 50 -2.20 -3.82 13.24
N GLU A 51 -3.44 -3.95 13.72
CA GLU A 51 -4.30 -5.09 13.40
C GLU A 51 -4.68 -5.14 11.92
N ALA A 52 -4.56 -6.32 11.33
CA ALA A 52 -4.79 -6.54 9.90
C ALA A 52 -6.22 -6.15 9.49
N GLU A 53 -7.22 -6.46 10.32
CA GLU A 53 -8.62 -6.10 10.12
C GLU A 53 -8.83 -4.59 10.07
N ALA A 54 -8.16 -3.84 10.96
CA ALA A 54 -8.28 -2.39 11.01
C ALA A 54 -7.66 -1.73 9.77
N ILE A 55 -6.53 -2.26 9.29
CA ILE A 55 -5.90 -1.77 8.05
C ILE A 55 -6.77 -2.14 6.84
N ALA A 56 -7.25 -3.38 6.76
CA ALA A 56 -8.08 -3.86 5.65
C ALA A 56 -9.38 -3.06 5.52
N ALA A 57 -10.03 -2.73 6.64
CA ALA A 57 -11.20 -1.86 6.67
C ALA A 57 -10.93 -0.47 6.08
N ARG A 58 -9.75 0.11 6.33
CA ARG A 58 -9.37 1.44 5.79
C ARG A 58 -9.09 1.43 4.30
N LEU A 59 -8.60 0.31 3.77
CA LEU A 59 -8.41 0.10 2.33
C LEU A 59 -9.68 -0.40 1.63
N VAL A 60 -10.72 -0.81 2.38
CA VAL A 60 -11.94 -1.43 1.84
C VAL A 60 -11.62 -2.72 1.08
N VAL A 61 -10.78 -3.56 1.68
CA VAL A 61 -10.36 -4.87 1.15
C VAL A 61 -10.56 -5.96 2.20
N THR A 62 -10.46 -7.22 1.80
CA THR A 62 -10.46 -8.32 2.77
C THR A 62 -9.10 -8.47 3.45
N VAL A 63 -9.04 -9.15 4.60
CA VAL A 63 -7.76 -9.48 5.25
C VAL A 63 -6.87 -10.35 4.34
N ALA A 64 -7.49 -11.24 3.54
CA ALA A 64 -6.77 -12.06 2.57
C ALA A 64 -6.14 -11.21 1.45
N ASP A 65 -6.89 -10.24 0.92
CA ASP A 65 -6.35 -9.28 -0.06
C ASP A 65 -5.21 -8.47 0.54
N LEU A 66 -5.38 -7.97 1.77
CA LEU A 66 -4.34 -7.23 2.48
C LEU A 66 -3.07 -8.06 2.65
N ALA A 67 -3.18 -9.33 3.05
CA ALA A 67 -2.06 -10.24 3.17
C ALA A 67 -1.34 -10.44 1.83
N TRP A 68 -2.09 -10.60 0.73
CA TRP A 68 -1.52 -10.67 -0.62
C TRP A 68 -0.85 -9.36 -1.06
N MET A 69 -1.44 -8.21 -0.74
CA MET A 69 -0.88 -6.89 -1.06
C MET A 69 0.39 -6.58 -0.27
N ALA A 70 0.48 -7.05 0.98
CA ALA A 70 1.61 -6.85 1.86
C ALA A 70 2.73 -7.88 1.63
N ALA A 71 2.46 -8.96 0.89
CA ALA A 71 3.44 -9.98 0.57
C ALA A 71 4.67 -9.36 -0.15
N PRO A 72 5.90 -9.80 0.15
CA PRO A 72 7.05 -9.44 -0.65
C PRO A 72 6.76 -9.79 -2.10
N ALA A 73 7.04 -8.86 -3.01
CA ALA A 73 7.11 -9.19 -4.42
C ALA A 73 8.06 -10.38 -4.51
N SER A 74 7.55 -11.54 -4.92
CA SER A 74 8.36 -12.74 -5.05
C SER A 74 9.61 -12.34 -5.82
N PRO A 75 10.83 -12.68 -5.36
CA PRO A 75 11.98 -12.48 -6.20
C PRO A 75 11.66 -13.21 -7.49
N ALA A 76 11.59 -12.46 -8.61
CA ALA A 76 11.67 -13.11 -9.90
C ALA A 76 12.92 -13.97 -9.80
N ALA A 77 12.77 -15.28 -9.98
CA ALA A 77 13.88 -16.21 -9.93
C ALA A 77 15.03 -15.63 -10.77
N ALA A 78 16.10 -15.23 -10.10
CA ALA A 78 17.35 -14.79 -10.69
C ALA A 78 18.20 -16.03 -10.98
#